data_AF-A0A834SUT7-F1
#
_entry.id   AF-A0A834SUT7-F1
#
_cell.length_a   1.000
_cell.length_b   1.000
_cell.length_c   1.000
_cell.angle_alpha   90.00
_cell.angle_beta   90.00
_cell.angle_gamma   90.00
#
_symmetry.space_group_name_H-M   'P 1'
#
loop_
_entity.id
_entity.type
_entity.pdbx_description
1 polymer ?
#
loop_
_entity_poly.entity_id
_entity_poly.type
_entity_poly.pdbx_seq_one_letter_code
_entity_poly.pdbx_strand_id
1 'polypeptide(L)'
;MASKRILKELKDLEKDPPTYCSAGPVAEDIFHWQATFMGPPDSPYAGGVFHVIVQFPPEYPFQPPKVSFRTKVFHPNINPKGSICLDILKEQSSPALTISKVLLSICSLLTDPNPDHPLVPRIANMYKNDRSRYDFLARRWTHKYAMGCLMLVSVTQSSATPTTHHVGGDYGWKMPTYPTFYQDWAKKSTFAVGDSLHFRYEPGMSTVVSVTKEDYDHCTSRNTLYTYFNGDTTILLDKPGQYYYFNNIGKHCETGQKLWVTVN
;
A
#
# COMPACT_ATOMS: atom_id res chain seq x y z
N MET A 1 -6.60 36.83 -5.25
CA MET A 1 -7.82 36.01 -5.40
C MET A 1 -7.53 34.52 -5.21
N ALA A 2 -6.45 33.99 -5.81
CA ALA A 2 -6.00 32.61 -5.62
C ALA A 2 -5.91 32.17 -4.15
N SER A 3 -5.19 32.89 -3.28
CA SER A 3 -5.04 32.52 -1.86
C SER A 3 -6.37 32.40 -1.11
N LYS A 4 -7.32 33.31 -1.37
CA LYS A 4 -8.67 33.24 -0.77
C LYS A 4 -9.43 31.99 -1.23
N ARG A 5 -9.28 31.61 -2.50
CA ARG A 5 -9.89 30.39 -3.06
C ARG A 5 -9.25 29.14 -2.45
N ILE A 6 -7.93 29.07 -2.39
CA ILE A 6 -7.18 27.93 -1.83
C ILE A 6 -7.54 27.72 -0.35
N LEU A 7 -7.55 28.78 0.46
CA LEU A 7 -7.92 28.69 1.88
C LEU A 7 -9.38 28.29 2.09
N LYS A 8 -10.29 28.69 1.18
CA LYS A 8 -11.67 28.22 1.21
C LYS A 8 -11.72 26.71 0.95
N GLU A 9 -11.04 26.23 -0.08
CA GLU A 9 -11.01 24.81 -0.43
C GLU A 9 -10.32 23.94 0.64
N LEU A 10 -9.32 24.48 1.36
CA LEU A 10 -8.73 23.82 2.51
C LEU A 10 -9.77 23.59 3.62
N LYS A 11 -10.55 24.62 3.97
CA LYS A 11 -11.64 24.50 4.95
C LYS A 11 -12.73 23.53 4.50
N ASP A 12 -13.05 23.52 3.20
CA ASP A 12 -14.04 22.61 2.65
C ASP A 12 -13.54 21.14 2.74
N LEU A 13 -12.25 20.89 2.49
CA LEU A 13 -11.62 19.58 2.69
C LEU A 13 -11.54 19.15 4.16
N GLU A 14 -11.24 20.06 5.08
CA GLU A 14 -11.21 19.78 6.53
C GLU A 14 -12.61 19.41 7.04
N LYS A 15 -13.65 20.03 6.47
CA LYS A 15 -15.05 19.76 6.82
C LYS A 15 -15.56 18.45 6.24
N ASP A 16 -15.16 18.10 5.02
CA ASP A 16 -15.60 16.91 4.30
C ASP A 16 -14.43 16.23 3.58
N PRO A 17 -13.59 15.46 4.33
CA PRO A 17 -12.41 14.83 3.76
C PRO A 17 -12.79 13.66 2.83
N PRO A 18 -12.20 13.55 1.64
CA PRO A 18 -12.47 12.45 0.71
C PRO A 18 -12.02 11.10 1.27
N THR A 19 -12.83 10.06 1.08
CA THR A 19 -12.49 8.70 1.51
C THR A 19 -11.17 8.25 0.88
N TYR A 20 -10.27 7.69 1.69
CA TYR A 20 -8.93 7.21 1.29
C TYR A 20 -7.93 8.29 0.85
N CYS A 21 -8.23 9.58 1.05
CA CYS A 21 -7.33 10.66 0.70
C CYS A 21 -7.30 11.76 1.77
N SER A 22 -6.11 12.25 2.10
CA SER A 22 -5.92 13.48 2.87
C SER A 22 -5.03 14.44 2.09
N ALA A 23 -5.24 15.74 2.25
CA ALA A 23 -4.42 16.76 1.59
C ALA A 23 -4.33 18.03 2.43
N GLY A 24 -3.21 18.74 2.32
CA GLY A 24 -3.02 20.03 2.97
C GLY A 24 -1.73 20.72 2.55
N PRO A 25 -1.53 21.98 2.95
CA PRO A 25 -0.32 22.74 2.65
C PRO A 25 0.92 22.13 3.31
N VAL A 26 2.05 22.26 2.63
CA VAL A 26 3.36 21.87 3.15
C VAL A 26 3.97 23.05 3.88
N ALA A 27 4.15 22.92 5.19
CA ALA A 27 4.61 23.99 6.06
C ALA A 27 3.72 25.25 5.93
N GLU A 28 4.31 26.43 5.69
CA GLU A 28 3.61 27.70 5.62
C GLU A 28 3.18 28.08 4.18
N ASP A 29 3.57 27.29 3.17
CA ASP A 29 3.27 27.61 1.78
C ASP A 29 1.92 27.04 1.34
N ILE A 30 0.91 27.92 1.34
CA ILE A 30 -0.46 27.56 0.92
C ILE A 30 -0.57 27.21 -0.57
N PHE A 31 0.41 27.53 -1.42
CA PHE A 31 0.41 27.17 -2.85
C PHE A 31 1.07 25.82 -3.12
N HIS A 32 1.68 25.20 -2.11
CA HIS A 32 2.31 23.89 -2.21
C HIS A 32 1.65 22.92 -1.25
N TRP A 33 0.94 21.95 -1.79
CA TRP A 33 0.23 20.95 -1.00
C TRP A 33 0.82 19.57 -1.19
N GLN A 34 0.68 18.75 -0.15
CA GLN A 34 0.90 17.32 -0.21
C GLN A 34 -0.43 16.61 0.04
N ALA A 35 -0.76 15.68 -0.85
CA ALA A 35 -1.85 14.75 -0.68
C ALA A 35 -1.29 13.33 -0.44
N THR A 36 -1.99 12.57 0.38
CA THR A 36 -1.68 11.18 0.69
C THR A 36 -2.89 10.33 0.30
N PHE A 37 -2.65 9.33 -0.54
CA PHE A 37 -3.67 8.41 -1.02
C PHE A 37 -3.41 7.00 -0.51
N MET A 38 -4.43 6.38 0.07
CA MET A 38 -4.44 4.95 0.32
C MET A 38 -4.85 4.26 -0.98
N GLY A 39 -4.09 3.25 -1.39
CA GLY A 39 -4.40 2.46 -2.57
C GLY A 39 -5.77 1.76 -2.43
N PRO A 40 -6.66 1.88 -3.43
CA PRO A 40 -8.00 1.29 -3.36
C PRO A 40 -7.94 -0.24 -3.15
N PRO A 41 -8.82 -0.81 -2.29
CA PRO A 41 -8.74 -2.22 -1.88
C PRO A 41 -8.94 -3.21 -3.05
N ASP A 42 -9.74 -2.84 -4.06
CA ASP A 42 -10.03 -3.69 -5.22
C ASP A 42 -9.08 -3.42 -6.41
N SER A 43 -7.91 -2.85 -6.14
CA SER A 43 -6.91 -2.49 -7.14
C SER A 43 -5.55 -3.15 -6.82
N PRO A 44 -4.64 -3.28 -7.81
CA PRO A 44 -3.27 -3.73 -7.53
C PRO A 44 -2.45 -2.75 -6.66
N TYR A 45 -3.05 -1.61 -6.30
CA TYR A 45 -2.48 -0.60 -5.42
C TYR A 45 -2.86 -0.78 -3.95
N ALA A 46 -3.77 -1.72 -3.64
CA ALA A 46 -4.27 -1.99 -2.29
C ALA A 46 -3.13 -2.10 -1.26
N GLY A 47 -3.31 -1.42 -0.12
CA GLY A 47 -2.34 -1.38 0.98
C GLY A 47 -1.13 -0.46 0.74
N GLY A 48 -0.98 0.11 -0.46
CA GLY A 48 0.05 1.13 -0.73
C GLY A 48 -0.35 2.53 -0.28
N VAL A 49 0.64 3.34 0.05
CA VAL A 49 0.52 4.77 0.36
C VAL A 49 1.23 5.60 -0.69
N PHE A 50 0.46 6.46 -1.35
CA PHE A 50 0.94 7.26 -2.47
C PHE A 50 0.94 8.74 -2.10
N HIS A 51 2.14 9.32 -2.10
CA HIS A 51 2.32 10.75 -1.88
C HIS A 51 2.24 11.49 -3.20
N VAL A 52 1.42 12.53 -3.23
CA VAL A 52 1.16 13.37 -4.39
C VAL A 52 1.44 14.82 -4.00
N ILE A 53 2.17 15.53 -4.86
CA ILE A 53 2.43 16.96 -4.73
C ILE A 53 1.47 17.72 -5.63
N VAL A 54 0.86 18.76 -5.07
CA VAL A 54 -0.05 19.68 -5.75
C VAL A 54 0.56 21.08 -5.68
N GLN A 55 0.76 21.71 -6.83
CA GLN A 55 1.29 23.07 -6.93
C GLN A 55 0.25 23.97 -7.59
N PHE A 56 -0.25 24.95 -6.83
CA PHE A 56 -1.22 25.91 -7.32
C PHE A 56 -0.51 27.05 -8.08
N PRO A 57 -0.96 27.42 -9.30
CA PRO A 57 -0.43 28.60 -9.98
C PRO A 57 -0.98 29.89 -9.35
N PRO A 58 -0.27 31.03 -9.51
CA PRO A 58 -0.77 32.34 -9.09
C PRO A 58 -2.15 32.71 -9.69
N GLU A 59 -2.46 32.19 -10.88
CA GLU A 59 -3.70 32.40 -11.62
C GLU A 59 -4.84 31.46 -11.20
N TYR A 60 -4.66 30.61 -10.18
CA TYR A 60 -5.71 29.72 -9.69
C TYR A 60 -6.97 30.52 -9.26
N PRO A 61 -8.20 30.10 -9.63
CA PRO A 61 -8.60 28.85 -10.28
C PRO A 61 -8.70 28.89 -11.81
N PHE A 62 -8.22 29.94 -12.47
CA PHE A 62 -8.30 30.05 -13.93
C PHE A 62 -7.28 29.16 -14.64
N GLN A 63 -6.14 28.88 -14.01
CA GLN A 63 -5.23 27.81 -14.39
C GLN A 63 -5.32 26.65 -13.37
N PRO A 64 -5.34 25.39 -13.82
CA PRO A 64 -5.41 24.24 -12.92
C PRO A 64 -4.11 24.05 -12.14
N PRO A 65 -4.16 23.41 -10.96
CA PRO A 65 -2.95 23.08 -10.21
C PRO A 65 -2.16 22.00 -10.94
N LYS A 66 -0.82 22.04 -10.86
CA LYS A 66 0.03 20.94 -11.33
C LYS A 66 0.02 19.83 -10.29
N VAL A 67 -0.18 18.60 -10.74
CA VAL A 67 -0.24 17.43 -9.85
C VAL A 67 0.79 16.39 -10.29
N SER A 68 1.54 15.86 -9.34
CA SER A 68 2.52 14.80 -9.60
C SER A 68 2.67 13.85 -8.43
N PHE A 69 2.78 12.55 -8.73
CA PHE A 69 3.13 11.54 -7.76
C PHE A 69 4.61 11.65 -7.37
N ARG A 70 4.86 11.76 -6.07
CA ARG A 70 6.20 11.59 -5.49
C ARG A 70 6.53 10.10 -5.33
N THR A 71 5.55 9.30 -4.93
CA THR A 71 5.66 7.84 -4.89
C THR A 71 5.69 7.30 -6.32
N LYS A 72 6.60 6.36 -6.64
CA LYS A 72 6.62 5.73 -7.97
C LYS A 72 5.41 4.81 -8.13
N VAL A 73 4.68 4.95 -9.23
CA VAL A 73 3.49 4.15 -9.54
C VAL A 73 3.62 3.50 -10.92
N PHE A 74 3.29 2.22 -11.02
CA PHE A 74 3.23 1.52 -12.30
C PHE A 74 1.82 1.63 -12.89
N HIS A 75 1.57 2.65 -13.70
CA HIS A 75 0.21 2.97 -14.17
C HIS A 75 0.23 3.49 -15.63
N PRO A 76 -0.78 3.17 -16.47
CA PRO A 76 -0.84 3.64 -17.86
C PRO A 76 -0.86 5.17 -18.01
N ASN A 77 -1.51 5.87 -17.07
CA ASN A 77 -1.71 7.32 -17.09
C ASN A 77 -0.78 8.10 -16.16
N ILE A 78 0.23 7.45 -15.55
CA ILE A 78 1.23 8.13 -14.70
C ILE A 78 2.60 7.85 -15.31
N ASN A 79 3.31 8.90 -15.69
CA ASN A 79 4.64 8.73 -16.29
C ASN A 79 5.70 8.39 -15.22
N PRO A 80 6.92 7.96 -15.61
CA PRO A 80 7.98 7.64 -14.65
C PRO A 80 8.46 8.81 -13.75
N LYS A 81 8.16 10.07 -14.14
CA LYS A 81 8.41 11.27 -13.33
C LYS A 81 7.25 11.59 -12.37
N GLY A 82 6.20 10.77 -12.36
CA GLY A 82 5.01 10.93 -11.53
C GLY A 82 3.97 11.89 -12.10
N SER A 83 4.17 12.49 -13.28
CA SER A 83 3.19 13.41 -13.84
C SER A 83 1.93 12.67 -14.30
N ILE A 84 0.80 13.32 -14.11
CA ILE A 84 -0.52 12.89 -14.59
C ILE A 84 -0.97 13.89 -15.64
N CYS A 85 -1.58 13.43 -16.72
CA CYS A 85 -2.19 14.34 -17.68
C CYS A 85 -3.53 14.80 -17.12
N LEU A 86 -3.63 16.05 -16.71
CA LEU A 86 -4.90 16.65 -16.27
C LEU A 86 -5.91 16.72 -17.43
N ASP A 87 -5.47 16.54 -18.67
CA ASP A 87 -6.33 16.42 -19.84
C ASP A 87 -7.15 15.12 -19.87
N ILE A 88 -6.77 14.12 -19.08
CA ILE A 88 -7.63 12.96 -18.83
C ILE A 88 -8.72 13.30 -17.80
N LEU A 89 -8.54 14.38 -17.04
CA LEU A 89 -9.52 14.96 -16.13
C LEU A 89 -10.38 16.05 -16.80
N LYS A 90 -10.17 16.33 -18.10
CA LYS A 90 -10.62 17.58 -18.78
C LYS A 90 -12.09 17.66 -19.15
N GLU A 91 -12.89 16.61 -19.07
CA GLU A 91 -14.33 16.78 -19.32
C GLU A 91 -14.99 17.74 -18.31
N GLN A 92 -14.27 18.20 -17.28
CA GLN A 92 -14.76 19.17 -16.30
C GLN A 92 -13.74 20.23 -15.85
N SER A 93 -12.75 20.65 -16.66
CA SER A 93 -11.89 21.80 -16.30
C SER A 93 -12.63 23.15 -16.44
N SER A 94 -13.72 23.28 -15.69
CA SER A 94 -14.40 24.52 -15.36
C SER A 94 -13.70 25.16 -14.15
N PRO A 95 -13.74 26.49 -13.97
CA PRO A 95 -13.33 27.16 -12.71
C PRO A 95 -14.02 26.60 -11.44
N ALA A 96 -15.04 25.76 -11.61
CA ALA A 96 -15.74 24.99 -10.58
C ALA A 96 -15.05 23.66 -10.19
N LEU A 97 -13.93 23.29 -10.80
CA LEU A 97 -13.14 22.12 -10.41
C LEU A 97 -12.36 22.44 -9.13
N THR A 98 -12.82 21.90 -8.01
CA THR A 98 -12.15 22.03 -6.71
C THR A 98 -11.04 21.01 -6.54
N ILE A 99 -10.13 21.25 -5.62
CA ILE A 99 -9.09 20.30 -5.24
C ILE A 99 -9.69 18.96 -4.81
N SER A 100 -10.81 18.95 -4.08
CA SER A 100 -11.48 17.70 -3.68
C SER A 100 -11.87 16.86 -4.90
N LYS A 101 -12.39 17.49 -5.96
CA LYS A 101 -12.71 16.79 -7.21
C LYS A 101 -11.45 16.27 -7.90
N VAL A 102 -10.37 17.05 -7.93
CA VAL A 102 -9.08 16.61 -8.49
C VAL A 102 -8.56 15.37 -7.74
N LEU A 103 -8.60 15.38 -6.41
CA LEU A 103 -8.18 14.25 -5.57
C LEU A 103 -9.06 13.02 -5.82
N LEU A 104 -10.38 13.19 -5.86
CA LEU A 104 -11.32 12.11 -6.18
C LEU A 104 -11.08 11.51 -7.57
N SER A 105 -10.78 12.34 -8.57
CA SER A 105 -10.44 11.85 -9.91
C SER A 105 -9.14 11.03 -9.92
N ILE A 106 -8.17 11.38 -9.08
CA ILE A 106 -6.94 10.58 -8.93
C ILE A 106 -7.24 9.22 -8.28
N CYS A 107 -8.11 9.19 -7.25
CA CYS A 107 -8.58 7.92 -6.68
C CYS A 107 -9.26 7.04 -7.75
N SER A 108 -10.17 7.63 -8.52
CA SER A 108 -10.86 6.93 -9.61
C SER A 108 -9.88 6.42 -10.66
N LEU A 109 -8.86 7.21 -11.01
CA LEU A 109 -7.84 6.81 -11.98
C LEU A 109 -7.03 5.59 -11.52
N LEU A 110 -6.73 5.49 -10.22
CA LEU A 110 -6.05 4.32 -9.65
C LEU A 110 -6.91 3.05 -9.70
N THR A 111 -8.24 3.17 -9.55
CA THR A 111 -9.18 2.05 -9.66
C THR A 111 -9.40 1.66 -11.12
N ASP A 112 -9.65 2.66 -11.97
CA ASP A 112 -10.04 2.51 -13.37
C ASP A 112 -9.06 3.29 -14.29
N PRO A 113 -7.93 2.67 -14.68
CA PRO A 113 -7.00 3.26 -15.63
C PRO A 113 -7.68 3.58 -16.97
N ASN A 114 -7.23 4.63 -17.66
CA ASN A 114 -7.69 4.99 -19.00
C ASN A 114 -6.66 4.56 -20.07
N PRO A 115 -6.77 3.36 -20.66
CA PRO A 115 -5.79 2.86 -21.62
C PRO A 115 -5.95 3.44 -23.03
N ASP A 116 -6.95 4.29 -23.30
CA ASP A 116 -7.15 4.97 -24.59
C ASP A 116 -6.38 6.29 -24.68
N HIS A 117 -6.13 6.93 -23.53
CA HIS A 117 -5.27 8.10 -23.41
C HIS A 117 -4.07 7.87 -22.47
N PRO A 118 -3.15 6.93 -22.78
CA PRO A 118 -2.06 6.60 -21.87
C PRO A 118 -0.89 7.57 -21.98
N LEU A 119 -0.30 7.91 -20.83
CA LEU A 119 1.03 8.56 -20.79
C LEU A 119 2.16 7.54 -21.03
N VAL A 120 1.90 6.26 -20.77
CA VAL A 120 2.87 5.18 -20.96
C VAL A 120 2.23 4.08 -21.82
N PRO A 121 2.32 4.17 -23.17
CA PRO A 121 1.65 3.25 -24.09
C PRO A 121 1.97 1.78 -23.84
N ARG A 122 3.21 1.47 -23.44
CA ARG A 122 3.62 0.09 -23.12
C ARG A 122 2.85 -0.49 -21.94
N ILE A 123 2.60 0.30 -20.90
CA ILE A 123 1.83 -0.16 -19.72
C ILE A 123 0.35 -0.28 -20.11
N ALA A 124 -0.18 0.63 -20.93
CA ALA A 124 -1.55 0.54 -21.44
C ALA A 124 -1.79 -0.69 -22.31
N ASN A 125 -0.83 -1.03 -23.19
CA ASN A 125 -0.89 -2.24 -24.00
C ASN A 125 -0.86 -3.50 -23.14
N MET A 126 -0.07 -3.51 -22.06
CA MET A 126 -0.05 -4.60 -21.09
C MET A 126 -1.39 -4.68 -20.34
N TYR A 127 -1.94 -3.53 -19.91
CA TYR A 127 -3.25 -3.49 -19.26
C TYR A 127 -4.38 -4.07 -20.13
N LYS A 128 -4.36 -3.76 -21.44
CA LYS A 128 -5.36 -4.24 -22.42
C LYS A 128 -5.19 -5.71 -22.79
N ASN A 129 -3.96 -6.18 -22.99
CA ASN A 129 -3.69 -7.50 -23.59
C ASN A 129 -3.18 -8.56 -22.61
N ASP A 130 -2.68 -8.17 -21.44
CA ASP A 130 -2.09 -9.06 -20.44
C ASP A 130 -2.35 -8.51 -19.02
N ARG A 131 -3.63 -8.53 -18.63
CA ARG A 131 -4.10 -7.95 -17.36
C ARG A 131 -3.41 -8.58 -16.15
N SER A 132 -3.21 -9.91 -16.17
CA SER A 132 -2.53 -10.64 -15.09
C SER A 132 -1.10 -10.15 -14.86
N ARG A 133 -0.33 -9.93 -15.94
CA ARG A 133 1.04 -9.40 -15.83
C ARG A 133 1.05 -7.95 -15.38
N TYR A 134 0.11 -7.13 -15.85
CA TYR A 134 -0.05 -5.76 -15.37
C TYR A 134 -0.29 -5.74 -13.85
N ASP A 135 -1.27 -6.51 -13.37
CA ASP A 135 -1.63 -6.54 -11.96
C ASP A 135 -0.47 -7.05 -11.10
N PHE A 136 0.27 -8.06 -11.56
CA PHE A 136 1.47 -8.57 -10.90
C PHE A 136 2.55 -7.48 -10.75
N LEU A 137 2.86 -6.76 -11.84
CA LEU A 137 3.88 -5.70 -11.82
C LEU A 137 3.45 -4.49 -11.01
N ALA A 138 2.17 -4.10 -11.10
CA ALA A 138 1.59 -3.02 -10.31
C ALA A 138 1.68 -3.34 -8.81
N ARG A 139 1.25 -4.53 -8.37
CA ARG A 139 1.40 -4.99 -6.97
C ARG A 139 2.85 -4.99 -6.51
N ARG A 140 3.77 -5.48 -7.35
CA ARG A 140 5.20 -5.49 -7.03
C ARG A 140 5.77 -4.07 -6.86
N TRP A 141 5.32 -3.12 -7.68
CA TRP A 141 5.70 -1.71 -7.54
C TRP A 141 5.09 -1.08 -6.29
N THR A 142 3.82 -1.35 -6.01
CA THR A 142 3.13 -0.92 -4.78
C THR A 142 3.92 -1.38 -3.56
N HIS A 143 4.25 -2.66 -3.48
CA HIS A 143 5.05 -3.20 -2.38
C HIS A 143 6.43 -2.54 -2.27
N LYS A 144 7.09 -2.31 -3.40
CA LYS A 144 8.45 -1.76 -3.41
C LYS A 144 8.52 -0.27 -3.06
N TYR A 145 7.53 0.52 -3.48
CA TYR A 145 7.63 2.00 -3.45
C TYR A 145 6.56 2.66 -2.57
N ALA A 146 5.44 2.00 -2.32
CA ALA A 146 4.28 2.56 -1.64
C ALA A 146 3.98 1.89 -0.29
N MET A 147 4.52 0.70 -0.01
CA MET A 147 4.35 0.00 1.29
C MET A 147 5.51 0.25 2.27
N GLY A 148 6.38 1.23 1.97
CA GLY A 148 7.47 1.64 2.86
C GLY A 148 6.97 2.60 3.94
N CYS A 149 6.96 2.11 5.19
CA CYS A 149 6.80 2.80 6.48
C CYS A 149 6.16 4.21 6.43
N LEU A 150 4.85 4.27 6.71
CA LEU A 150 4.12 5.48 7.09
C LEU A 150 4.76 6.09 8.35
N MET A 151 5.61 7.10 8.18
CA MET A 151 5.87 8.08 9.24
C MET A 151 4.60 8.94 9.36
N LEU A 152 3.65 8.54 10.20
CA LEU A 152 2.52 9.38 10.54
C LEU A 152 2.80 10.22 11.78
N VAL A 153 2.44 11.49 11.62
CA VAL A 153 2.53 12.57 12.58
C VAL A 153 1.83 12.21 13.89
N SER A 154 2.51 12.56 14.97
CA SER A 154 2.16 12.50 16.40
C SER A 154 0.67 12.39 16.73
N VAL A 155 0.27 11.19 17.18
CA VAL A 155 -0.72 11.03 18.24
C VAL A 155 0.00 10.47 19.45
N THR A 156 -0.10 11.17 20.58
CA THR A 156 0.48 10.75 21.85
C THR A 156 -0.13 9.42 22.28
N GLN A 157 0.65 8.32 22.24
CA GLN A 157 0.94 7.46 23.40
C GLN A 157 1.63 6.15 23.02
N SER A 158 2.55 5.77 23.93
CA SER A 158 3.34 4.55 24.04
C SER A 158 4.45 4.34 23.02
N SER A 159 5.67 4.57 23.50
CA SER A 159 6.93 4.19 22.90
C SER A 159 7.04 2.68 22.71
N ALA A 160 6.79 2.21 21.50
CA ALA A 160 7.43 1.01 20.97
C ALA A 160 7.91 1.35 19.56
N THR A 161 9.22 1.47 19.40
CA THR A 161 9.81 1.54 18.06
C THR A 161 9.45 0.26 17.30
N PRO A 162 8.98 0.35 16.05
CA PRO A 162 8.70 -0.82 15.22
C PRO A 162 9.86 -1.81 15.25
N THR A 163 9.58 -3.03 15.70
CA THR A 163 10.59 -4.08 15.86
C THR A 163 10.44 -5.13 14.77
N THR A 164 11.56 -5.52 14.16
CA THR A 164 11.62 -6.65 13.23
C THR A 164 11.92 -7.93 13.98
N HIS A 165 10.95 -8.83 14.06
CA HIS A 165 11.07 -10.14 14.69
C HIS A 165 11.53 -11.18 13.67
N HIS A 166 12.74 -11.71 13.85
CA HIS A 166 13.26 -12.78 13.02
C HIS A 166 12.63 -14.13 13.41
N VAL A 167 11.72 -14.64 12.57
CA VAL A 167 10.94 -15.85 12.85
C VAL A 167 11.87 -17.06 12.99
N GLY A 168 11.76 -17.75 14.13
CA GLY A 168 12.63 -18.87 14.48
C GLY A 168 14.02 -18.46 14.99
N GLY A 169 14.31 -17.16 15.15
CA GLY A 169 15.64 -16.68 15.55
C GLY A 169 16.70 -17.14 14.56
N ASP A 170 17.84 -17.62 15.06
CA ASP A 170 18.94 -18.16 14.24
C ASP A 170 18.56 -19.41 13.43
N TYR A 171 17.49 -20.11 13.83
CA TYR A 171 17.00 -21.27 13.10
C TYR A 171 16.41 -20.87 11.73
N GLY A 172 15.70 -19.74 11.67
CA GLY A 172 14.97 -19.31 10.47
C GLY A 172 13.69 -20.10 10.21
N TRP A 173 13.10 -19.87 9.03
CA TRP A 173 11.84 -20.50 8.61
C TRP A 173 12.12 -21.77 7.77
N LYS A 174 12.28 -22.89 8.46
CA LYS A 174 12.52 -24.22 7.89
C LYS A 174 11.72 -25.30 8.63
N MET A 175 11.74 -26.55 8.15
CA MET A 175 11.04 -27.66 8.82
C MET A 175 11.50 -27.76 10.28
N PRO A 176 10.60 -27.64 11.28
CA PRO A 176 11.00 -27.57 12.68
C PRO A 176 11.42 -28.92 13.23
N THR A 177 12.19 -28.91 14.33
CA THR A 177 12.59 -30.14 15.04
C THR A 177 11.48 -30.74 15.91
N TYR A 178 10.45 -29.95 16.24
CA TYR A 178 9.26 -30.40 16.96
C TYR A 178 8.03 -29.53 16.59
N PRO A 179 6.79 -30.04 16.71
CA PRO A 179 5.61 -29.43 16.08
C PRO A 179 5.24 -28.02 16.58
N THR A 180 5.61 -27.66 17.81
CA THR A 180 5.26 -26.35 18.42
C THR A 180 6.37 -25.31 18.33
N PHE A 181 7.48 -25.61 17.65
CA PHE A 181 8.69 -24.78 17.62
C PHE A 181 8.41 -23.29 17.37
N TYR A 182 7.68 -22.96 16.30
CA TYR A 182 7.39 -21.57 15.95
C TYR A 182 6.40 -20.91 16.91
N GLN A 183 5.47 -21.69 17.47
CA GLN A 183 4.56 -21.16 18.47
C GLN A 183 5.27 -20.84 19.78
N ASP A 184 6.22 -21.67 20.18
CA ASP A 184 7.04 -21.45 21.38
C ASP A 184 8.06 -20.32 21.18
N TRP A 185 8.52 -20.10 19.94
CA TRP A 185 9.23 -18.88 19.57
C TRP A 185 8.33 -17.64 19.72
N ALA A 186 7.11 -17.68 19.19
CA ALA A 186 6.19 -16.53 19.21
C ALA A 186 5.81 -16.10 20.63
N LYS A 187 5.60 -17.05 21.55
CA LYS A 187 5.25 -16.78 22.96
C LYS A 187 6.32 -15.98 23.72
N LYS A 188 7.56 -15.90 23.21
CA LYS A 188 8.66 -15.16 23.84
C LYS A 188 8.62 -13.66 23.52
N SER A 189 7.79 -13.26 22.57
CA SER A 189 7.70 -11.89 22.07
C SER A 189 6.28 -11.34 22.25
N THR A 190 6.21 -10.03 22.42
CA THR A 190 4.98 -9.25 22.27
C THR A 190 5.00 -8.58 20.90
N PHE A 191 3.89 -8.68 20.16
CA PHE A 191 3.77 -8.07 18.84
C PHE A 191 2.84 -6.86 18.93
N ALA A 192 3.28 -5.74 18.37
CA ALA A 192 2.52 -4.50 18.30
C ALA A 192 2.27 -4.09 16.84
N VAL A 193 1.23 -3.28 16.62
CA VAL A 193 1.00 -2.65 15.31
C VAL A 193 2.24 -1.85 14.89
N GLY A 194 2.73 -2.11 13.68
CA GLY A 194 3.96 -1.54 13.13
C GLY A 194 5.16 -2.49 13.15
N ASP A 195 5.14 -3.54 13.98
CA ASP A 195 6.18 -4.57 13.98
C ASP A 195 6.22 -5.35 12.66
N SER A 196 7.33 -6.02 12.38
CA SER A 196 7.47 -6.86 11.19
C SER A 196 7.93 -8.27 11.53
N LEU A 197 7.40 -9.27 10.84
CA LEU A 197 7.86 -10.65 10.90
C LEU A 197 8.80 -10.92 9.71
N HIS A 198 10.05 -11.25 10.01
CA HIS A 198 11.05 -11.58 9.00
C HIS A 198 11.29 -13.09 8.93
N PHE A 199 10.83 -13.69 7.84
CA PHE A 199 10.95 -15.12 7.52
C PHE A 199 12.16 -15.36 6.61
N ARG A 200 13.23 -15.93 7.19
CA ARG A 200 14.42 -16.33 6.42
C ARG A 200 14.26 -17.76 5.91
N TYR A 201 14.12 -17.91 4.59
CA TYR A 201 14.04 -19.21 3.92
C TYR A 201 14.56 -19.11 2.48
N GLU A 202 15.01 -20.24 1.94
CA GLU A 202 15.49 -20.31 0.56
C GLU A 202 14.32 -20.47 -0.43
N PRO A 203 14.35 -19.75 -1.56
CA PRO A 203 13.34 -19.91 -2.62
C PRO A 203 13.27 -21.36 -3.09
N GLY A 204 12.04 -21.89 -3.26
CA GLY A 204 11.80 -23.25 -3.73
C GLY A 204 11.89 -24.35 -2.66
N MET A 205 12.52 -24.09 -1.50
CA MET A 205 12.61 -25.04 -0.40
C MET A 205 11.50 -24.86 0.65
N SER A 206 10.95 -23.65 0.74
CA SER A 206 9.88 -23.29 1.66
C SER A 206 9.02 -22.18 1.06
N THR A 207 7.80 -22.03 1.57
CA THR A 207 6.95 -20.86 1.35
C THR A 207 6.51 -20.28 2.67
N VAL A 208 5.97 -19.06 2.61
CA VAL A 208 5.13 -18.48 3.67
C VAL A 208 3.79 -18.17 3.03
N VAL A 209 2.71 -18.74 3.54
CA VAL A 209 1.34 -18.36 3.15
C VAL A 209 0.65 -17.70 4.33
N SER A 210 -0.01 -16.56 4.07
CA SER A 210 -0.91 -15.90 5.01
C SER A 210 -2.33 -16.39 4.73
N VAL A 211 -3.03 -16.86 5.76
CA VAL A 211 -4.29 -17.59 5.62
C VAL A 211 -5.29 -17.18 6.71
N THR A 212 -6.54 -17.65 6.58
CA THR A 212 -7.52 -17.57 7.66
C THR A 212 -7.18 -18.56 8.78
N LYS A 213 -7.78 -18.36 9.96
CA LYS A 213 -7.66 -19.31 11.08
C LYS A 213 -8.10 -20.72 10.69
N GLU A 214 -9.20 -20.85 9.95
CA GLU A 214 -9.73 -22.14 9.53
C GLU A 214 -8.74 -22.90 8.66
N ASP A 215 -8.13 -22.21 7.69
CA ASP A 215 -7.12 -22.78 6.81
C ASP A 215 -5.83 -23.12 7.56
N TYR A 216 -5.45 -22.31 8.55
CA TYR A 216 -4.31 -22.58 9.43
C TYR A 216 -4.49 -23.82 10.31
N ASP A 217 -5.70 -24.03 10.82
CA ASP A 217 -6.02 -25.16 11.69
C ASP A 217 -5.98 -26.47 10.89
N HIS A 218 -6.43 -26.45 9.64
CA HIS A 218 -6.51 -27.63 8.77
C HIS A 218 -5.37 -27.76 7.75
N CYS A 219 -4.40 -26.84 7.76
CA CYS A 219 -3.32 -26.78 6.77
C CYS A 219 -3.83 -26.75 5.31
N THR A 220 -4.94 -26.05 5.08
CA THR A 220 -5.55 -25.89 3.75
C THR A 220 -5.24 -24.53 3.14
N SER A 221 -5.16 -24.45 1.82
CA SER A 221 -4.89 -23.19 1.10
C SER A 221 -6.11 -22.67 0.35
N ARG A 222 -7.33 -22.93 0.85
CA ARG A 222 -8.59 -22.61 0.15
C ARG A 222 -8.83 -21.10 0.04
N ASN A 223 -8.56 -20.39 1.13
CA ASN A 223 -8.75 -18.94 1.28
C ASN A 223 -7.41 -18.28 1.60
N THR A 224 -6.41 -18.55 0.76
CA THR A 224 -5.08 -17.96 0.92
C THR A 224 -5.13 -16.45 0.67
N LEU A 225 -4.74 -15.66 1.66
CA LEU A 225 -4.71 -14.20 1.58
C LEU A 225 -3.49 -13.74 0.75
N TYR A 226 -2.31 -14.29 1.06
CA TYR A 226 -1.06 -13.98 0.37
C TYR A 226 -0.13 -15.19 0.36
N THR A 227 0.63 -15.36 -0.73
CA THR A 227 1.66 -16.41 -0.86
C THR A 227 3.00 -15.77 -1.18
N TYR A 228 4.01 -16.10 -0.40
CA TYR A 228 5.39 -15.66 -0.57
C TYR A 228 6.28 -16.87 -0.88
N PHE A 229 6.94 -16.82 -2.03
CA PHE A 229 7.77 -17.91 -2.58
C PHE A 229 9.20 -17.47 -2.95
N ASN A 230 9.50 -16.18 -2.83
CA ASN A 230 10.78 -15.58 -3.27
C ASN A 230 11.92 -15.72 -2.25
N GLY A 231 11.70 -16.44 -1.14
CA GLY A 231 12.63 -16.45 -0.01
C GLY A 231 12.56 -15.16 0.80
N ASP A 232 13.34 -15.12 1.88
CA ASP A 232 13.71 -13.94 2.67
C ASP A 232 12.61 -12.83 2.74
N THR A 233 11.50 -13.16 3.38
CA THR A 233 10.26 -12.38 3.32
C THR A 233 10.03 -11.61 4.60
N THR A 234 9.81 -10.30 4.51
CA THR A 234 9.39 -9.46 5.65
C THR A 234 7.92 -9.07 5.49
N ILE A 235 7.12 -9.31 6.53
CA ILE A 235 5.68 -9.04 6.55
C ILE A 235 5.39 -8.03 7.67
N LEU A 236 4.73 -6.93 7.33
CA LEU A 236 4.31 -5.89 8.28
C LEU A 236 3.05 -6.33 9.04
N LEU A 237 3.03 -6.08 10.35
CA LEU A 237 1.86 -6.23 11.22
C LEU A 237 1.13 -4.88 11.28
N ASP A 238 0.23 -4.67 10.33
CA ASP A 238 -0.39 -3.38 10.02
C ASP A 238 -1.65 -3.05 10.83
N LYS A 239 -2.26 -4.05 11.47
CA LYS A 239 -3.50 -3.92 12.26
C LYS A 239 -3.47 -4.84 13.48
N PRO A 240 -4.24 -4.51 14.54
CA PRO A 240 -4.40 -5.42 15.66
C PRO A 240 -5.18 -6.67 15.23
N GLY A 241 -4.94 -7.78 15.92
CA GLY A 241 -5.62 -9.05 15.67
C GLY A 241 -4.68 -10.24 15.51
N GLN A 242 -5.23 -11.35 15.02
CA GLN A 242 -4.48 -12.59 14.86
C GLN A 242 -4.04 -12.79 13.41
N TYR A 243 -2.76 -13.10 13.24
CA TYR A 243 -2.15 -13.41 11.96
C TYR A 243 -1.72 -14.88 11.94
N TYR A 244 -1.95 -15.55 10.82
CA TYR A 244 -1.74 -16.98 10.66
C TYR A 244 -0.89 -17.26 9.42
N TYR A 245 0.21 -18.00 9.62
CA TYR A 245 1.17 -18.31 8.59
C TYR A 245 1.55 -19.78 8.58
N PHE A 246 1.72 -20.39 7.42
CA PHE A 246 2.31 -21.72 7.32
C PHE A 246 3.08 -21.93 6.02
N ASN A 247 3.81 -23.04 5.92
CA ASN A 247 4.42 -23.50 4.67
C ASN A 247 3.49 -24.50 3.96
N ASN A 248 3.01 -24.15 2.76
CA ASN A 248 2.07 -24.96 1.99
C ASN A 248 2.73 -25.97 1.04
N ILE A 249 4.05 -26.17 1.13
CA ILE A 249 4.77 -27.20 0.39
C ILE A 249 4.65 -28.54 1.13
N GLY A 250 4.17 -29.56 0.41
CA GLY A 250 4.12 -30.93 0.92
C GLY A 250 3.37 -31.04 2.24
N LYS A 251 4.01 -31.67 3.25
CA LYS A 251 3.47 -31.84 4.61
C LYS A 251 4.13 -30.91 5.65
N HIS A 252 4.65 -29.77 5.22
CA HIS A 252 5.42 -28.90 6.11
C HIS A 252 4.53 -28.25 7.19
N CYS A 253 3.28 -27.89 6.86
CA CYS A 253 2.34 -27.33 7.83
C CYS A 253 1.98 -28.34 8.93
N GLU A 254 1.68 -29.59 8.54
CA GLU A 254 1.28 -30.67 9.44
C GLU A 254 2.43 -31.14 10.35
N THR A 255 3.67 -30.97 9.90
CA THR A 255 4.87 -31.21 10.72
C THR A 255 5.22 -30.04 11.64
N GLY A 256 4.44 -28.96 11.61
CA GLY A 256 4.54 -27.84 12.54
C GLY A 256 5.26 -26.61 11.98
N GLN A 257 5.57 -26.55 10.67
CA GLN A 257 6.06 -25.32 10.03
C GLN A 257 4.91 -24.32 9.82
N LYS A 258 4.33 -23.89 10.94
CA LYS A 258 3.21 -22.97 11.04
C LYS A 258 3.34 -22.08 12.27
N LEU A 259 2.89 -20.83 12.15
CA LEU A 259 3.02 -19.77 13.14
C LEU A 259 1.71 -19.00 13.21
N TRP A 260 1.23 -18.69 14.41
CA TRP A 260 0.30 -17.59 14.61
C TRP A 260 0.78 -16.62 15.68
N VAL A 261 0.44 -15.35 15.50
CA VAL A 261 0.77 -14.26 16.42
C VAL A 261 -0.49 -13.44 16.72
N THR A 262 -0.56 -12.89 17.94
CA THR A 262 -1.56 -11.89 18.31
C THR A 262 -0.88 -10.53 18.39
N VAL A 263 -1.40 -9.57 17.64
CA VAL A 263 -0.94 -8.19 17.59
C VAL A 263 -1.88 -7.34 18.44
N ASN A 264 -1.32 -6.67 19.44
CA ASN A 264 -2.03 -5.76 20.34
C ASN A 264 -2.12 -4.35 19.75
#